data_AF-A0A922X7V0-F1
#
_entry.id   AF-A0A922X7V0-F1
#
_cell.length_a   1.000
_cell.length_b   1.000
_cell.length_c   1.000
_cell.angle_alpha   90.00
_cell.angle_beta   90.00
_cell.angle_gamma   90.00
#
_symmetry.space_group_name_H-M   'P 1'
#
loop_
_entity.id
_entity.type
_entity.pdbx_description
1 polymer ?
#
loop_
_entity_poly.entity_id
_entity_poly.type
_entity_poly.pdbx_seq_one_letter_code
_entity_poly.pdbx_strand_id
1 'polypeptide(L)'
;MTTAIIANLEKLLDGPRDNALLRYSLGSEWLKAGDPAQAARRLREAVERDACFSAAWKLLGKALAESGQAADALAAYERGIGVAESKGDVQAAKEMTVFARRLQKQLAGG
;
A
#
# COMPACT_ATOMS: atom_id res chain seq x y z
N MET A 1 8.31 -16.16 -10.89
CA MET A 1 7.28 -17.18 -10.64
C MET A 1 6.40 -16.67 -9.52
N THR A 2 5.10 -16.48 -9.78
CA THR A 2 4.14 -16.10 -8.74
C THR A 2 4.07 -17.20 -7.68
N THR A 3 4.10 -16.84 -6.40
CA THR A 3 4.02 -17.83 -5.33
C THR A 3 2.62 -18.49 -5.32
N ALA A 4 2.53 -19.72 -4.81
CA ALA A 4 1.26 -20.43 -4.69
C ALA A 4 0.22 -19.63 -3.87
N ILE A 5 0.67 -18.77 -2.96
CA ILE A 5 -0.17 -17.88 -2.16
C ILE A 5 -0.84 -16.83 -3.04
N ILE A 6 -0.08 -16.13 -3.90
CA ILE A 6 -0.64 -15.11 -4.80
C ILE A 6 -1.70 -15.75 -5.72
N ALA A 7 -1.36 -16.89 -6.35
CA ALA A 7 -2.29 -17.57 -7.24
C ALA A 7 -3.59 -18.01 -6.54
N ASN A 8 -3.51 -18.42 -5.26
CA ASN A 8 -4.69 -18.79 -4.49
C ASN A 8 -5.54 -17.57 -4.10
N LEU A 9 -4.90 -16.46 -3.72
CA LEU A 9 -5.60 -15.22 -3.41
C LEU A 9 -6.26 -14.59 -4.65
N GLU A 10 -5.63 -14.67 -5.82
CA GLU A 10 -6.22 -14.16 -7.08
C GLU A 10 -7.48 -14.94 -7.49
N LYS A 11 -7.57 -16.24 -7.18
CA LYS A 11 -8.80 -17.02 -7.41
C LYS A 11 -9.98 -16.59 -6.54
N LEU A 12 -9.72 -15.85 -5.46
CA LEU A 12 -10.76 -15.34 -4.57
C LEU A 12 -11.26 -13.95 -4.99
N LEU A 13 -10.61 -13.32 -5.97
CA LEU A 13 -11.09 -12.07 -6.57
C LEU A 13 -12.45 -12.31 -7.22
N ASP A 14 -13.28 -11.26 -7.21
CA ASP A 14 -14.67 -11.28 -7.70
C ASP A 14 -15.59 -12.30 -7.01
N GLY A 15 -15.10 -12.98 -5.96
CA GLY A 15 -15.88 -13.87 -5.12
C GLY A 15 -16.49 -13.16 -3.91
N PRO A 16 -17.25 -13.90 -3.07
CA PRO A 16 -17.86 -13.36 -1.85
C PRO A 16 -16.84 -12.86 -0.80
N ARG A 17 -15.55 -13.14 -1.00
CA ARG A 17 -14.44 -12.72 -0.14
C ARG A 17 -13.61 -11.58 -0.75
N ASP A 18 -14.01 -11.02 -1.90
CA ASP A 18 -13.35 -9.87 -2.50
C ASP A 18 -13.61 -8.60 -1.70
N ASN A 19 -12.69 -8.32 -0.78
CA ASN A 19 -12.71 -7.14 0.07
C ASN A 19 -11.32 -6.47 0.10
N ALA A 20 -11.24 -5.31 0.75
CA ALA A 20 -9.99 -4.57 0.88
C ALA A 20 -8.87 -5.40 1.54
N LEU A 21 -9.22 -6.31 2.47
CA LEU A 21 -8.25 -7.18 3.13
C LEU A 21 -7.62 -8.19 2.18
N LEU A 22 -8.40 -8.85 1.32
CA LEU A 22 -7.89 -9.78 0.30
C LEU A 22 -6.90 -9.08 -0.63
N ARG A 23 -7.26 -7.89 -1.12
CA ARG A 23 -6.44 -7.08 -2.02
C ARG A 23 -5.17 -6.55 -1.35
N TYR A 24 -5.27 -6.18 -0.07
CA TYR A 24 -4.13 -5.87 0.77
C TYR A 24 -3.18 -7.05 0.90
N SER A 25 -3.69 -8.25 1.19
CA SER A 25 -2.89 -9.47 1.27
C SER A 25 -2.20 -9.77 -0.05
N LEU A 26 -2.90 -9.67 -1.18
CA LEU A 26 -2.29 -9.79 -2.51
C LEU A 26 -1.13 -8.80 -2.69
N GLY A 27 -1.37 -7.52 -2.37
CA GLY A 27 -0.35 -6.49 -2.43
C GLY A 27 0.90 -6.80 -1.60
N SER A 28 0.70 -7.28 -0.37
CA SER A 28 1.79 -7.70 0.50
C SER A 28 2.60 -8.87 -0.07
N GLU A 29 1.92 -9.86 -0.65
CA GLU A 29 2.60 -11.02 -1.26
C GLU A 29 3.35 -10.62 -2.54
N TRP A 30 2.81 -9.72 -3.35
CA TRP A 30 3.51 -9.18 -4.51
C TRP A 30 4.78 -8.39 -4.14
N LEU A 31 4.73 -7.61 -3.05
CA LEU A 31 5.93 -6.97 -2.49
C LEU A 31 6.99 -8.00 -2.09
N LYS A 32 6.59 -9.08 -1.41
CA LYS A 32 7.49 -10.18 -1.03
C LYS A 32 8.06 -10.92 -2.25
N ALA A 33 7.29 -11.00 -3.33
CA ALA A 33 7.71 -11.60 -4.59
C ALA A 33 8.69 -10.72 -5.39
N GLY A 34 8.92 -9.46 -4.97
CA GLY A 34 9.81 -8.52 -5.65
C GLY A 34 9.16 -7.76 -6.80
N ASP A 35 7.83 -7.75 -6.88
CA ASP A 35 7.04 -7.06 -7.92
C ASP A 35 6.26 -5.88 -7.30
N PRO A 36 6.94 -4.77 -6.95
CA PRO A 36 6.31 -3.61 -6.31
C PRO A 36 5.24 -2.94 -7.20
N ALA A 37 5.38 -3.02 -8.54
CA ALA A 37 4.38 -2.49 -9.47
C ALA A 37 3.03 -3.23 -9.37
N GLN A 38 3.05 -4.57 -9.32
CA GLN A 38 1.84 -5.37 -9.12
C GLN A 38 1.26 -5.14 -7.72
N ALA A 39 2.13 -5.05 -6.71
CA ALA A 39 1.70 -4.74 -5.35
C ALA A 39 0.95 -3.40 -5.29
N ALA A 40 1.52 -2.33 -5.87
CA ALA A 40 0.90 -1.02 -5.90
C ALA A 40 -0.47 -1.05 -6.58
N ARG A 41 -0.64 -1.82 -7.66
CA ARG A 41 -1.94 -2.02 -8.31
C ARG A 41 -2.95 -2.64 -7.35
N ARG A 42 -2.61 -3.76 -6.71
CA ARG A 42 -3.53 -4.46 -5.77
C ARG A 42 -3.84 -3.64 -4.52
N LEU A 43 -2.87 -2.87 -4.03
CA LEU A 43 -3.04 -2.01 -2.86
C LEU A 43 -3.89 -0.77 -3.18
N ARG A 44 -3.80 -0.23 -4.40
CA ARG A 44 -4.69 0.83 -4.87
C ARG A 44 -6.13 0.34 -4.88
N GLU A 45 -6.37 -0.84 -5.46
CA GLU A 45 -7.68 -1.49 -5.45
C GLU A 45 -8.20 -1.78 -4.03
N ALA A 46 -7.31 -1.96 -3.05
CA ALA A 46 -7.66 -2.16 -1.64
C ALA A 46 -8.15 -0.85 -1.00
N VAL A 47 -7.42 0.25 -1.17
CA VAL A 47 -7.80 1.56 -0.61
C VAL A 47 -8.99 2.20 -1.33
N GLU A 48 -9.24 1.84 -2.59
CA GLU A 48 -10.47 2.21 -3.31
C GLU A 48 -11.71 1.50 -2.73
N ARG A 49 -11.54 0.30 -2.18
CA ARG A 49 -12.63 -0.45 -1.51
C ARG A 49 -12.83 -0.01 -0.06
N ASP A 50 -11.73 0.25 0.66
CA ASP A 50 -11.78 0.78 2.02
C ASP A 50 -10.73 1.89 2.19
N ALA A 51 -11.19 3.13 2.00
CA ALA A 51 -10.36 4.31 2.17
C ALA A 51 -9.88 4.50 3.63
N CYS A 52 -10.55 3.87 4.59
CA CYS A 52 -10.20 3.92 6.01
C CYS A 52 -9.17 2.85 6.41
N PHE A 53 -8.60 2.11 5.46
CA PHE A 53 -7.64 1.07 5.74
C PHE A 53 -6.19 1.60 5.83
N SER A 54 -5.81 2.12 7.00
CA SER A 54 -4.46 2.69 7.28
C SER A 54 -3.31 1.78 6.87
N ALA A 55 -3.42 0.47 7.12
CA ALA A 55 -2.38 -0.50 6.75
C ALA A 55 -2.20 -0.63 5.23
N ALA A 56 -3.30 -0.57 4.46
CA ALA A 56 -3.24 -0.61 3.00
C ALA A 56 -2.58 0.64 2.42
N TRP A 57 -2.87 1.82 2.97
CA TRP A 57 -2.15 3.05 2.59
C TRP A 57 -0.65 2.97 2.88
N LYS A 58 -0.26 2.42 4.03
CA LYS A 58 1.15 2.23 4.38
C LYS A 58 1.87 1.33 3.37
N LEU A 59 1.29 0.18 3.04
CA LEU A 59 1.88 -0.73 2.06
C LEU A 59 1.86 -0.13 0.65
N LEU A 60 0.80 0.62 0.28
CA LEU A 60 0.71 1.28 -1.03
C LEU A 60 1.86 2.26 -1.21
N GLY A 61 2.11 3.14 -0.24
CA GLY A 61 3.24 4.07 -0.27
C GLY A 61 4.58 3.33 -0.41
N LYS A 62 4.74 2.20 0.29
CA LYS A 62 5.96 1.38 0.21
C LYS A 62 6.14 0.79 -1.20
N ALA A 63 5.09 0.18 -1.75
CA ALA A 63 5.11 -0.39 -3.10
C ALA A 63 5.40 0.67 -4.17
N LEU A 64 4.78 1.84 -4.07
CA LEU A 64 5.03 2.96 -4.99
C LEU A 64 6.48 3.45 -4.88
N ALA A 65 7.00 3.60 -3.67
CA ALA A 65 8.39 4.02 -3.46
C ALA A 65 9.40 3.02 -4.05
N GLU A 66 9.19 1.71 -3.81
CA GLU A 66 10.03 0.65 -4.36
C GLU A 66 9.90 0.51 -5.89
N SER A 67 8.76 0.88 -6.46
CA SER A 67 8.56 0.95 -7.92
C SER A 67 9.14 2.21 -8.57
N GLY A 68 9.77 3.11 -7.79
CA GLY A 68 10.35 4.36 -8.28
C GLY A 68 9.34 5.52 -8.42
N GLN A 69 8.09 5.31 -8.05
CA GLN A 69 7.01 6.30 -8.12
C GLN A 69 6.98 7.15 -6.84
N ALA A 70 8.06 7.90 -6.58
CA ALA A 70 8.26 8.63 -5.33
C ALA A 70 7.17 9.69 -5.05
N ALA A 71 6.66 10.36 -6.09
CA ALA A 71 5.59 11.36 -5.95
C ALA A 71 4.26 10.72 -5.55
N ASP A 72 3.86 9.64 -6.23
CA ASP A 72 2.67 8.87 -5.86
C ASP A 72 2.79 8.24 -4.47
N ALA A 73 3.98 7.76 -4.13
CA ALA A 73 4.27 7.20 -2.80
C ALA A 73 4.06 8.24 -1.69
N LEU A 74 4.55 9.47 -1.90
CA LEU A 74 4.35 10.57 -0.96
C LEU A 74 2.86 10.85 -0.76
N ALA A 75 2.11 11.00 -1.85
CA ALA A 75 0.67 11.25 -1.79
C ALA A 75 -0.09 10.11 -1.06
N ALA A 76 0.29 8.85 -1.30
CA ALA A 76 -0.29 7.70 -0.62
C ALA A 76 -0.01 7.73 0.89
N TYR A 77 1.22 8.07 1.30
CA TYR A 77 1.56 8.20 2.71
C TYR A 77 0.83 9.36 3.38
N GLU A 78 0.72 10.52 2.74
CA GLU A 78 -0.03 11.67 3.29
C GLU A 78 -1.50 11.33 3.54
N ARG A 79 -2.15 10.64 2.58
CA ARG A 79 -3.53 10.14 2.76
C ARG A 79 -3.61 9.11 3.89
N GLY A 80 -2.66 8.17 3.93
CA GLY A 80 -2.58 7.15 4.97
C GLY A 80 -2.41 7.73 6.38
N ILE A 81 -1.58 8.77 6.53
CA ILE A 81 -1.37 9.47 7.80
C ILE A 81 -2.68 10.03 8.32
N GLY A 82 -3.43 10.79 7.49
CA GLY A 82 -4.72 11.34 7.90
C GLY A 82 -5.74 10.28 8.32
N VAL A 83 -5.78 9.15 7.59
CA VAL A 83 -6.63 8.00 7.94
C VAL A 83 -6.20 7.36 9.26
N ALA A 84 -4.91 7.15 9.46
CA ALA A 84 -4.36 6.56 10.68
C ALA A 84 -4.60 7.46 11.90
N GLU A 85 -4.37 8.77 11.77
CA GLU A 85 -4.66 9.75 12.82
C GLU A 85 -6.15 9.78 13.17
N SER A 86 -7.02 9.77 12.16
CA SER A 86 -8.47 9.73 12.39
C SER A 86 -8.95 8.46 13.08
N LYS A 87 -8.22 7.34 12.96
CA LYS A 87 -8.52 6.07 13.63
C LYS A 87 -7.81 5.90 14.97
N GLY A 88 -6.95 6.84 15.37
CA GLY A 88 -6.10 6.70 16.55
C GLY A 88 -4.95 5.71 16.38
N ASP A 89 -4.62 5.31 15.13
CA ASP A 89 -3.49 4.45 14.80
C ASP A 89 -2.19 5.27 14.73
N VAL A 90 -1.78 5.75 15.90
CA VAL A 90 -0.62 6.66 16.07
C VAL A 90 0.66 6.02 15.57
N GLN A 91 0.79 4.70 15.67
CA GLN A 91 1.99 3.99 15.23
C GLN A 91 2.09 3.98 13.71
N ALA A 92 1.01 3.65 12.99
CA ALA A 92 1.04 3.70 11.52
C ALA A 92 1.25 5.12 11.01
N ALA A 93 0.62 6.13 11.62
CA ALA A 93 0.82 7.54 11.26
C ALA A 93 2.29 7.96 11.40
N LYS A 94 2.95 7.59 12.49
CA LYS A 94 4.38 7.89 12.72
C LYS A 94 5.27 7.22 11.68
N GLU A 95 5.09 5.93 11.42
CA GLU A 95 5.87 5.21 10.40
C GLU A 95 5.71 5.87 9.03
N MET A 96 4.47 6.12 8.60
CA MET A 96 4.19 6.75 7.31
C MET A 96 4.78 8.17 7.22
N THR A 97 4.75 8.95 8.30
CA THR A 97 5.36 10.28 8.35
C THR A 97 6.86 10.24 8.10
N VAL A 98 7.56 9.25 8.65
CA VAL A 98 9.01 9.08 8.43
C VAL A 98 9.29 8.79 6.94
N PHE A 99 8.51 7.90 6.33
CA PHE A 99 8.66 7.59 4.91
C PHE A 99 8.32 8.77 4.01
N ALA A 100 7.22 9.47 4.30
CA ALA A 100 6.80 10.68 3.58
C ALA A 100 7.89 11.76 3.61
N ARG A 101 8.44 12.07 4.78
CA ARG A 101 9.53 13.06 4.92
C ARG A 101 10.77 12.69 4.10
N ARG A 102 11.13 11.40 4.09
CA ARG A 102 12.27 10.91 3.29
C ARG A 102 12.03 11.11 1.79
N LEU A 103 10.83 10.78 1.31
CA LEU A 103 10.45 10.96 -0.09
C LEU A 103 10.36 12.43 -0.49
N GLN A 104 9.82 13.29 0.39
CA GLN A 104 9.78 14.73 0.15
C GLN A 104 11.19 15.31 -0.01
N LYS A 105 12.15 14.90 0.82
CA LYS A 105 13.55 15.32 0.67
C LYS A 105 14.17 14.81 -0.64
N GLN A 106 13.85 13.59 -1.04
CA GLN A 106 14.32 13.01 -2.30
C GLN A 106 13.75 13.77 -3.51
N LEU A 107 12.48 14.17 -3.48
CA LEU A 107 11.82 14.92 -4.54
C LEU A 107 12.29 16.39 -4.62
N ALA A 108 12.62 17.00 -3.48
CA ALA A 108 13.08 18.39 -3.43
C ALA A 108 14.56 18.58 -3.80
N GLY A 109 15.35 17.50 -3.79
CA GLY A 109 16.78 17.52 -4.13
C GLY A 109 17.12 16.82 -5.44
N GLY A 110 16.11 16.42 -6.23
CA GLY A 110 16.25 15.82 -7.55
C GLY A 110 16.18 16.85 -8.67
#